data_AF-A0A0G0QPJ4-F1
#
_entry.id   AF-A0A0G0QPJ4-F1
#
_cell.length_a   1.000
_cell.length_b   1.000
_cell.length_c   1.000
_cell.angle_alpha   90.00
_cell.angle_beta   90.00
_cell.angle_gamma   90.00
#
_symmetry.space_group_name_H-M   'P 1'
#
loop_
_entity.id
_entity.type
_entity.pdbx_description
1 polymer ?
#
loop_
_entity_poly.entity_id
_entity_poly.type
_entity_poly.pdbx_seq_one_letter_code
_entity_poly.pdbx_strand_id
1 'polypeptide(L)'
;MTYIESPTKTIERFIPSWRHTQKDRLNQEIISAFNETHRHPDKYKFKFNNEKLVDYLTDTEINIDSSTYLGKKDAELLNVLTSWVSENESGTAIWISPAYESAYPCNKITMYKIEADSPNEKTTSNITVLFDSPKNHTLQIAAKLNPSFDDIKDPETLRNKLFVVDGDFNLAGLLELVGEKNSEIPTPSSQLVDYFVGLIQSGMDAEFVAQQMDQKGIVGSFSVSCGGLESSSSLEKNSLTINLTGQEDRYGSLSFTCPKCGTTNIRPFGRLLQNCMHCGGDVRC
;
A
#
# COMPACT_ATOMS: atom_id res chain seq x y z
N MET A 1 -5.57 -17.16 20.88
CA MET A 1 -4.59 -16.06 20.78
C MET A 1 -4.06 -16.07 19.37
N THR A 2 -4.49 -15.13 18.54
CA THR A 2 -3.94 -14.90 17.21
C THR A 2 -2.52 -14.35 17.39
N TYR A 3 -1.53 -15.05 16.83
CA TYR A 3 -0.13 -14.64 16.92
C TYR A 3 0.07 -13.48 15.95
N ILE A 4 0.27 -12.26 16.46
CA ILE A 4 0.67 -11.12 15.64
C ILE A 4 2.12 -11.39 15.19
N GLU A 5 2.33 -11.55 13.88
CA GLU A 5 3.66 -11.73 13.30
C GLU A 5 4.55 -10.53 13.65
N SER A 6 5.82 -10.78 14.00
CA SER A 6 6.75 -9.67 14.25
C SER A 6 7.02 -8.91 12.95
N PRO A 7 7.19 -7.58 12.99
CA PRO A 7 7.43 -6.80 11.78
C PRO A 7 8.68 -7.27 11.02
N THR A 8 9.75 -7.65 11.73
CA THR A 8 10.95 -8.24 11.13
C THR A 8 10.63 -9.50 10.31
N LYS A 9 9.73 -10.37 10.80
CA LYS A 9 9.32 -11.58 10.08
C LYS A 9 8.47 -11.25 8.85
N THR A 10 7.64 -10.23 8.93
CA THR A 10 6.91 -9.74 7.75
C THR A 10 7.87 -9.18 6.69
N ILE A 11 8.88 -8.40 7.08
CA ILE A 11 9.91 -7.88 6.15
C ILE A 11 10.71 -9.02 5.51
N GLU A 12 11.10 -10.03 6.28
CA GLU A 12 11.75 -11.25 5.75
C GLU A 12 10.93 -11.87 4.61
N ARG A 13 9.60 -11.92 4.74
CA ARG A 13 8.72 -12.47 3.70
C ARG A 13 8.59 -11.59 2.46
N PHE A 14 8.78 -10.28 2.57
CA PHE A 14 8.70 -9.35 1.43
C PHE A 14 9.98 -9.34 0.60
N ILE A 15 11.14 -9.53 1.22
CA ILE A 15 12.44 -9.45 0.53
C ILE A 15 12.53 -10.31 -0.74
N PRO A 16 12.01 -11.55 -0.80
CA PRO A 16 12.01 -12.34 -2.03
C PRO A 16 11.30 -11.69 -3.21
N SER A 17 10.14 -11.06 -3.01
CA SER A 17 9.41 -10.38 -4.11
C SER A 17 10.10 -9.05 -4.47
N TRP A 18 10.60 -8.33 -3.47
CA TRP A 18 11.35 -7.08 -3.61
C TRP A 18 12.63 -7.21 -4.42
N ARG A 19 13.26 -8.39 -4.45
CA ARG A 19 14.48 -8.67 -5.22
C ARG A 19 14.38 -8.32 -6.70
N HIS A 20 13.18 -8.42 -7.27
CA HIS A 20 12.92 -8.19 -8.69
C HIS A 20 12.30 -6.81 -8.98
N THR A 21 12.10 -6.01 -7.94
CA THR A 21 11.54 -4.67 -8.04
C THR A 21 12.59 -3.67 -8.54
N GLN A 22 12.17 -2.77 -9.45
CA GLN A 22 13.00 -1.66 -9.92
C GLN A 22 13.53 -0.83 -8.74
N LYS A 23 14.78 -0.35 -8.83
CA LYS A 23 15.48 0.32 -7.71
C LYS A 23 14.63 1.43 -7.07
N ASP A 24 14.11 2.36 -7.85
CA ASP A 24 13.36 3.50 -7.32
C ASP A 24 12.07 3.07 -6.62
N ARG A 25 11.41 2.03 -7.15
CA ARG A 25 10.23 1.45 -6.52
C ARG A 25 10.61 0.74 -5.22
N LEU A 26 11.69 -0.04 -5.21
CA LEU A 26 12.14 -0.74 -4.01
C LEU A 26 12.54 0.25 -2.89
N ASN A 27 13.14 1.38 -3.25
CA ASN A 27 13.38 2.47 -2.31
C ASN A 27 12.08 2.94 -1.63
N GLN A 28 10.99 3.10 -2.41
CA GLN A 28 9.68 3.46 -1.87
C GLN A 28 9.10 2.37 -0.96
N GLU A 29 9.21 1.08 -1.32
CA GLU A 29 8.74 -0.02 -0.48
C GLU A 29 9.42 -0.02 0.89
N ILE A 30 10.75 0.19 0.92
CA ILE A 30 11.51 0.20 2.17
C ILE A 30 11.11 1.39 3.04
N ILE A 31 10.90 2.57 2.43
CA ILE A 31 10.42 3.76 3.15
C ILE A 31 8.99 3.55 3.67
N SER A 32 8.11 2.95 2.88
CA SER A 32 6.75 2.64 3.30
C SER A 32 6.76 1.67 4.49
N ALA A 33 7.52 0.58 4.40
CA ALA A 33 7.70 -0.36 5.49
C ALA A 33 8.27 0.30 6.76
N PHE A 34 9.24 1.20 6.62
CA PHE A 34 9.74 2.01 7.72
C PHE A 34 8.61 2.85 8.34
N ASN A 35 7.87 3.61 7.52
CA ASN A 35 6.79 4.45 8.01
C ASN A 35 5.74 3.62 8.74
N GLU A 36 5.36 2.49 8.16
CA GLU A 36 4.33 1.61 8.69
C GLU A 36 4.68 1.01 10.06
N THR A 37 5.92 0.50 10.17
CA THR A 37 6.43 -0.14 11.39
C THR A 37 6.79 0.86 12.50
N HIS A 38 6.81 2.16 12.20
CA HIS A 38 7.01 3.26 13.15
C HIS A 38 5.75 4.13 13.38
N ARG A 39 4.60 3.77 12.77
CA ARG A 39 3.38 4.58 12.75
C ARG A 39 3.60 6.01 12.24
N HIS A 40 4.55 6.17 11.32
CA HIS A 40 4.70 7.43 10.62
C HIS A 40 3.66 7.55 9.51
N PRO A 41 3.21 8.77 9.24
CA PRO A 41 2.30 9.02 8.14
C PRO A 41 2.98 8.69 6.80
N ASP A 42 2.42 7.73 6.07
CA ASP A 42 2.93 7.33 4.77
C ASP A 42 2.27 8.14 3.65
N LYS A 43 3.06 8.64 2.70
CA LYS A 43 2.60 9.61 1.69
C LYS A 43 2.66 9.02 0.30
N TYR A 44 1.52 8.98 -0.39
CA TYR A 44 1.46 8.65 -1.81
C TYR A 44 0.82 9.78 -2.59
N LYS A 45 1.09 9.77 -3.90
CA LYS A 45 0.52 10.70 -4.85
C LYS A 45 -0.09 9.92 -6.02
N PHE A 46 -1.30 10.30 -6.39
CA PHE A 46 -2.01 9.75 -7.55
C PHE A 46 -2.36 10.88 -8.51
N LYS A 47 -2.36 10.57 -9.80
CA LYS A 47 -2.83 11.49 -10.84
C LYS A 47 -4.25 11.12 -11.24
N PHE A 48 -5.12 12.11 -11.44
CA PHE A 48 -6.42 11.90 -12.06
C PHE A 48 -6.29 12.08 -13.57
N ASN A 49 -6.49 11.02 -14.34
CA ASN A 49 -6.30 10.98 -15.78
C ASN A 49 -7.38 10.11 -16.43
N ASN A 50 -8.03 10.61 -17.48
CA ASN A 50 -9.08 9.91 -18.22
C ASN A 50 -10.16 9.29 -17.29
N GLU A 51 -10.69 10.10 -16.37
CA GLU A 51 -11.73 9.70 -15.41
C GLU A 51 -11.30 8.64 -14.38
N LYS A 52 -9.99 8.41 -14.22
CA LYS A 52 -9.44 7.40 -13.32
C LYS A 52 -8.30 7.95 -12.47
N LEU A 53 -8.06 7.33 -11.32
CA LEU A 53 -6.84 7.52 -10.55
C LEU A 53 -5.75 6.55 -11.01
N VAL A 54 -4.57 7.09 -11.30
CA VAL A 54 -3.38 6.36 -11.73
C VAL A 54 -2.21 6.71 -10.80
N ASP A 55 -1.22 5.82 -10.73
CA ASP A 55 0.04 6.10 -10.05
C ASP A 55 0.73 7.32 -10.67
N TYR A 56 1.17 8.28 -9.84
CA TYR A 56 1.69 9.56 -10.31
C TYR A 56 2.97 9.44 -11.15
N LEU A 57 3.82 8.45 -10.87
CA LEU A 57 5.11 8.31 -11.54
C LEU A 57 5.03 7.45 -12.80
N THR A 58 4.20 6.42 -12.78
CA THR A 58 4.16 5.39 -13.82
C THR A 58 2.96 5.51 -14.76
N ASP A 59 1.99 6.37 -14.45
CA ASP A 59 0.70 6.47 -15.15
C ASP A 59 -0.08 5.14 -15.18
N THR A 60 0.27 4.21 -14.30
CA THR A 60 -0.38 2.91 -14.25
C THR A 60 -1.69 3.00 -13.49
N GLU A 61 -2.76 2.46 -14.07
CA GLU A 61 -4.06 2.38 -13.42
C GLU A 61 -3.99 1.62 -12.09
N ILE A 62 -4.61 2.18 -11.06
CA ILE A 62 -4.72 1.53 -9.76
C ILE A 62 -5.77 0.42 -9.90
N ASN A 63 -5.32 -0.83 -9.86
CA ASN A 63 -6.19 -2.00 -9.92
C ASN A 63 -6.19 -2.71 -8.56
N ILE A 64 -7.38 -2.99 -8.02
CA ILE A 64 -7.59 -3.64 -6.73
C ILE A 64 -8.20 -5.02 -6.98
N ASP A 65 -7.58 -6.07 -6.44
CA ASP A 65 -8.13 -7.42 -6.55
C ASP A 65 -9.43 -7.54 -5.74
N SER A 66 -10.57 -7.49 -6.42
CA SER A 66 -11.91 -7.62 -5.83
C SER A 66 -12.35 -9.07 -5.55
N SER A 67 -11.43 -10.04 -5.55
CA SER A 67 -11.75 -11.45 -5.25
C SER A 67 -12.10 -11.68 -3.78
N THR A 68 -11.55 -10.85 -2.87
CA THR A 68 -11.78 -10.94 -1.42
C THR A 68 -12.82 -9.93 -0.94
N TYR A 69 -13.38 -10.13 0.26
CA TYR A 69 -14.28 -9.14 0.88
C TYR A 69 -13.61 -7.76 1.00
N LEU A 70 -12.37 -7.72 1.48
CA LEU A 70 -11.62 -6.48 1.67
C LEU A 70 -11.30 -5.81 0.34
N GLY A 71 -10.85 -6.59 -0.64
CA GLY A 71 -10.58 -6.06 -1.98
C GLY A 71 -11.82 -5.47 -2.67
N LYS A 72 -13.02 -6.06 -2.46
CA LYS A 72 -14.27 -5.44 -2.91
C LYS A 72 -14.53 -4.10 -2.25
N LYS A 73 -14.29 -4.00 -0.93
CA LYS A 73 -14.50 -2.76 -0.17
C LYS A 73 -13.51 -1.66 -0.56
N ASP A 74 -12.26 -2.04 -0.80
CA ASP A 74 -11.23 -1.11 -1.28
C ASP A 74 -11.53 -0.65 -2.72
N ALA A 75 -12.03 -1.54 -3.59
CA ALA A 75 -12.47 -1.16 -4.94
C ALA A 75 -13.70 -0.24 -4.91
N GLU A 76 -14.68 -0.52 -4.04
CA GLU A 76 -15.83 0.39 -3.81
C GLU A 76 -15.36 1.77 -3.35
N LEU A 77 -14.41 1.83 -2.41
CA LEU A 77 -13.82 3.10 -1.96
C LEU A 77 -13.08 3.82 -3.09
N LEU A 78 -12.27 3.12 -3.88
CA LEU A 78 -11.53 3.71 -4.99
C LEU A 78 -12.48 4.37 -5.99
N ASN A 79 -13.63 3.75 -6.26
CA ASN A 79 -14.68 4.34 -7.09
C ASN A 79 -15.24 5.63 -6.46
N VAL A 80 -15.59 5.60 -5.17
CA VAL A 80 -16.08 6.79 -4.44
C VAL A 80 -15.06 7.92 -4.45
N LEU A 81 -13.78 7.61 -4.22
CA LEU A 81 -12.68 8.56 -4.25
C LEU A 81 -12.50 9.14 -5.65
N THR A 82 -12.52 8.30 -6.69
CA THR A 82 -12.37 8.73 -8.08
C THR A 82 -13.50 9.67 -8.50
N SER A 83 -14.75 9.37 -8.13
CA SER A 83 -15.90 10.26 -8.33
C SER A 83 -15.75 11.58 -7.58
N TRP A 84 -15.33 11.55 -6.32
CA TRP A 84 -15.09 12.78 -5.57
C TRP A 84 -14.01 13.65 -6.22
N VAL A 85 -12.90 13.07 -6.69
CA VAL A 85 -11.83 13.79 -7.38
C VAL A 85 -12.28 14.35 -8.73
N SER A 86 -13.12 13.62 -9.47
CA SER A 86 -13.62 14.10 -10.76
C SER A 86 -14.53 15.32 -10.60
N GLU A 87 -15.34 15.35 -9.54
CA GLU A 87 -16.34 16.39 -9.26
C GLU A 87 -15.78 17.63 -8.56
N ASN A 88 -14.57 17.57 -7.98
CA ASN A 88 -14.00 18.63 -7.16
C ASN A 88 -12.63 19.09 -7.66
N GLU A 89 -12.40 20.40 -7.73
CA GLU A 89 -11.10 20.97 -8.12
C GLU A 89 -10.09 21.02 -6.96
N SER A 90 -10.60 21.06 -5.73
CA SER A 90 -9.80 21.07 -4.50
C SER A 90 -10.63 20.50 -3.36
N GLY A 91 -9.97 19.97 -2.34
CA GLY A 91 -10.65 19.54 -1.12
C GLY A 91 -9.83 18.53 -0.33
N THR A 92 -10.26 18.29 0.90
CA THR A 92 -9.69 17.28 1.79
C THR A 92 -10.78 16.27 2.14
N ALA A 93 -10.42 15.00 2.13
CA ALA A 93 -11.30 13.91 2.51
C ALA A 93 -10.59 12.90 3.40
N ILE A 94 -11.34 12.18 4.23
CA ILE A 94 -10.82 11.18 5.16
C ILE A 94 -11.51 9.86 4.89
N TRP A 95 -10.74 8.78 4.87
CA TRP A 95 -11.22 7.42 4.89
C TRP A 95 -10.77 6.73 6.19
N ILE A 96 -11.68 5.99 6.81
CA ILE A 96 -11.43 5.23 8.03
C ILE A 96 -11.67 3.75 7.73
N SER A 97 -10.64 2.93 7.90
CA SER A 97 -10.70 1.48 7.76
C SER A 97 -10.45 0.82 9.12
N PRO A 98 -11.49 0.26 9.75
CA PRO A 98 -11.32 -0.48 11.00
C PRO A 98 -10.48 -1.75 10.80
N ALA A 99 -9.89 -2.21 11.90
CA ALA A 99 -9.17 -3.49 11.95
C ALA A 99 -10.05 -4.66 11.48
N TYR A 100 -9.42 -5.59 10.78
CA TYR A 100 -9.99 -6.83 10.28
C TYR A 100 -9.04 -7.98 10.61
N GLU A 101 -9.30 -8.68 11.72
CA GLU A 101 -8.33 -9.55 12.40
C GLU A 101 -7.62 -10.60 11.54
N SER A 102 -8.25 -11.10 10.46
CA SER A 102 -7.65 -12.09 9.58
C SER A 102 -6.71 -11.51 8.50
N ALA A 103 -6.65 -10.18 8.35
CA ALA A 103 -5.85 -9.52 7.32
C ALA A 103 -5.11 -8.28 7.82
N TYR A 104 -5.82 -7.39 8.53
CA TYR A 104 -5.34 -6.08 8.97
C TYR A 104 -5.56 -5.94 10.49
N PRO A 105 -4.56 -6.23 11.33
CA PRO A 105 -4.76 -6.30 12.79
C PRO A 105 -4.93 -4.92 13.45
N CYS A 106 -4.67 -3.82 12.75
CA CYS A 106 -4.78 -2.45 13.28
C CYS A 106 -5.80 -1.62 12.49
N ASN A 107 -6.20 -0.48 13.06
CA ASN A 107 -7.04 0.48 12.34
C ASN A 107 -6.17 1.35 11.44
N LYS A 108 -6.78 1.83 10.36
CA LYS A 108 -6.16 2.70 9.38
C LYS A 108 -7.04 3.92 9.16
N ILE A 109 -6.42 5.09 9.11
CA ILE A 109 -7.05 6.32 8.62
C ILE A 109 -6.21 6.87 7.48
N THR A 110 -6.86 7.37 6.44
CA THR A 110 -6.17 7.99 5.30
C THR A 110 -6.81 9.32 4.99
N MET A 111 -6.01 10.37 5.02
CA MET A 111 -6.40 11.70 4.55
C MET A 111 -6.01 11.81 3.08
N TYR A 112 -6.94 12.23 2.23
CA TYR A 112 -6.72 12.57 0.82
C TYR A 112 -6.84 14.07 0.65
N LYS A 113 -5.98 14.67 -0.17
CA LYS A 113 -6.04 16.08 -0.53
C LYS A 113 -5.90 16.22 -2.04
N ILE A 114 -6.84 16.92 -2.66
CA ILE A 114 -6.74 17.27 -4.08
C ILE A 114 -5.77 18.46 -4.20
N GLU A 115 -4.74 18.27 -5.02
CA GLU A 115 -3.70 19.25 -5.32
C GLU A 115 -3.71 19.56 -6.82
N ALA A 116 -3.71 20.85 -7.15
CA ALA A 116 -3.50 21.33 -8.52
C ALA A 116 -2.00 21.59 -8.73
N ASP A 117 -1.28 20.60 -9.25
CA ASP A 117 0.15 20.75 -9.56
C ASP A 117 0.35 21.64 -10.80
N SER A 118 -0.60 21.62 -11.73
CA SER A 118 -0.62 22.47 -12.92
C SER A 118 -2.06 22.77 -13.35
N PRO A 119 -2.31 23.77 -14.23
CA PRO A 119 -3.66 24.15 -14.65
C PRO A 119 -4.51 23.01 -15.26
N ASN A 120 -3.86 21.94 -15.74
CA ASN A 120 -4.52 20.83 -16.41
C ASN A 120 -4.26 19.48 -15.72
N GLU A 121 -3.62 19.48 -14.55
CA GLU A 121 -3.26 18.25 -13.84
C GLU A 121 -3.82 18.28 -12.44
N LYS A 122 -4.78 17.38 -12.21
CA LYS A 122 -5.39 17.14 -10.90
C LYS A 122 -4.68 15.94 -10.29
N THR A 123 -4.11 16.15 -9.11
CA THR A 123 -3.47 15.08 -8.34
C THR A 123 -4.12 14.94 -7.00
N THR A 124 -3.97 13.77 -6.38
CA THR A 124 -4.30 13.57 -4.98
C THR A 124 -3.07 13.15 -4.22
N SER A 125 -2.74 13.87 -3.17
CA SER A 125 -1.83 13.36 -2.15
C SER A 125 -2.66 12.64 -1.10
N ASN A 126 -2.16 11.52 -0.59
CA ASN A 126 -2.75 10.89 0.56
C ASN A 126 -1.72 10.72 1.67
N ILE A 127 -2.22 10.71 2.91
CA ILE A 127 -1.45 10.44 4.10
C ILE A 127 -2.17 9.34 4.86
N THR A 128 -1.56 8.17 4.96
CA THR A 128 -2.07 7.05 5.74
C THR A 128 -1.41 7.01 7.11
N VAL A 129 -2.22 6.92 8.16
CA VAL A 129 -1.79 6.66 9.53
C VAL A 129 -2.45 5.37 10.00
N LEU A 130 -1.64 4.47 10.54
CA LEU A 130 -2.11 3.29 11.25
C LEU A 130 -2.11 3.59 12.73
N PHE A 131 -3.05 3.01 13.47
CA PHE A 131 -3.12 3.25 14.91
C PHE A 131 -3.71 2.05 15.64
N ASP A 132 -3.14 1.79 16.82
CA ASP A 132 -3.47 0.64 17.65
C ASP A 132 -4.50 1.05 18.70
N SER A 133 -5.77 0.84 18.37
CA SER A 133 -6.90 1.08 19.28
C SER A 133 -8.01 0.04 19.06
N PRO A 134 -8.94 -0.12 20.01
CA PRO A 134 -10.12 -0.96 19.78
C PRO A 134 -10.84 -0.57 18.48
N LYS A 135 -11.35 -1.55 17.73
CA LYS A 135 -12.05 -1.33 16.44
C LYS A 135 -13.13 -0.25 16.54
N ASN A 136 -13.89 -0.22 17.65
CA ASN A 136 -14.95 0.76 17.89
C ASN A 136 -14.47 2.21 18.04
N HIS A 137 -13.19 2.45 18.30
CA HIS A 137 -12.63 3.81 18.33
C HIS A 137 -12.80 4.51 16.97
N THR A 138 -12.81 3.77 15.86
CA THR A 138 -13.08 4.31 14.53
C THR A 138 -14.46 4.97 14.40
N LEU A 139 -15.48 4.45 15.09
CA LEU A 139 -16.81 5.06 15.12
C LEU A 139 -16.82 6.37 15.90
N GLN A 140 -16.03 6.47 16.97
CA GLN A 140 -15.89 7.71 17.73
C GLN A 140 -15.21 8.80 16.89
N ILE A 141 -14.21 8.43 16.08
CA ILE A 141 -13.60 9.33 15.12
C ILE A 141 -14.61 9.75 14.05
N ALA A 142 -15.36 8.79 13.47
CA ALA A 142 -16.38 9.07 12.47
C ALA A 142 -17.48 10.01 12.99
N ALA A 143 -17.95 9.80 14.22
CA ALA A 143 -18.94 10.66 14.89
C ALA A 143 -18.44 12.10 15.09
N LYS A 144 -17.16 12.29 15.43
CA LYS A 144 -16.54 13.63 15.51
C LYS A 144 -16.51 14.34 14.16
N LEU A 145 -16.30 13.60 13.07
CA LEU A 145 -16.29 14.15 11.71
C LEU A 145 -17.70 14.40 11.17
N ASN A 146 -18.64 13.52 11.51
CA ASN A 146 -20.04 13.62 11.10
C ASN A 146 -20.96 13.00 12.17
N PRO A 147 -21.73 13.81 12.91
CA PRO A 147 -22.62 13.35 13.97
C PRO A 147 -23.69 12.34 13.53
N SER A 148 -23.98 12.19 12.23
CA SER A 148 -24.90 11.15 11.74
C SER A 148 -24.41 9.72 12.02
N PHE A 149 -23.16 9.55 12.46
CA PHE A 149 -22.58 8.26 12.83
C PHE A 149 -22.74 7.91 14.33
N ASP A 150 -23.34 8.77 15.15
CA ASP A 150 -23.54 8.52 16.59
C ASP A 150 -24.32 7.23 16.89
N ASP A 151 -25.28 6.89 16.02
CA ASP A 151 -26.15 5.71 16.18
C ASP A 151 -25.61 4.44 15.49
N ILE A 152 -24.50 4.54 14.76
CA ILE A 152 -23.91 3.43 14.03
C ILE A 152 -23.15 2.52 15.01
N LYS A 153 -23.47 1.22 14.98
CA LYS A 153 -22.90 0.23 15.91
C LYS A 153 -21.84 -0.66 15.29
N ASP A 154 -21.82 -0.75 13.97
CA ASP A 154 -20.88 -1.61 13.25
C ASP A 154 -19.80 -0.76 12.57
N PRO A 155 -18.53 -0.84 13.05
CA PRO A 155 -17.41 -0.14 12.42
C PRO A 155 -17.23 -0.50 10.94
N GLU A 156 -17.60 -1.72 10.51
CA GLU A 156 -17.41 -2.14 9.12
C GLU A 156 -18.15 -1.24 8.11
N THR A 157 -19.20 -0.55 8.55
CA THR A 157 -19.92 0.41 7.70
C THR A 157 -19.07 1.60 7.24
N LEU A 158 -17.93 1.86 7.90
CA LEU A 158 -16.98 2.92 7.55
C LEU A 158 -16.09 2.56 6.36
N ARG A 159 -15.91 1.26 6.07
CA ARG A 159 -14.83 0.76 5.19
C ARG A 159 -14.90 1.29 3.75
N ASN A 160 -16.07 1.68 3.28
CA ASN A 160 -16.27 2.26 1.94
C ASN A 160 -16.82 3.70 1.99
N LYS A 161 -16.61 4.41 3.11
CA LYS A 161 -17.09 5.78 3.31
C LYS A 161 -15.94 6.76 3.22
N LEU A 162 -16.22 7.86 2.54
CA LEU A 162 -15.33 9.01 2.42
C LEU A 162 -15.98 10.20 3.13
N PHE A 163 -15.26 10.78 4.08
CA PHE A 163 -15.67 11.93 4.88
C PHE A 163 -15.03 13.17 4.29
N VAL A 164 -15.80 14.03 3.63
CA VAL A 164 -15.29 15.33 3.17
C VAL A 164 -15.17 16.25 4.38
N VAL A 165 -14.02 16.90 4.54
CA VAL A 165 -13.71 17.78 5.66
C VAL A 165 -13.32 19.17 5.16
N ASP A 166 -13.36 20.15 6.06
CA ASP A 166 -13.02 21.53 5.73
C ASP A 166 -11.57 21.67 5.23
N GLY A 167 -11.34 22.65 4.36
CA GLY A 167 -10.06 22.84 3.65
C GLY A 167 -8.84 23.07 4.56
N ASP A 168 -9.05 23.46 5.81
CA ASP A 168 -7.99 23.69 6.81
C ASP A 168 -7.58 22.41 7.55
N PHE A 169 -8.28 21.29 7.33
CA PHE A 169 -7.92 20.01 7.92
C PHE A 169 -6.54 19.56 7.45
N ASN A 170 -5.65 19.26 8.39
CA ASN A 170 -4.25 18.96 8.12
C ASN A 170 -3.77 17.76 8.95
N LEU A 171 -2.50 17.39 8.76
CA LEU A 171 -1.90 16.24 9.42
C LEU A 171 -1.97 16.32 10.96
N ALA A 172 -1.80 17.51 11.56
CA ALA A 172 -1.89 17.64 13.01
C ALA A 172 -3.31 17.31 13.51
N GLY A 173 -4.34 17.77 12.79
CA GLY A 173 -5.73 17.40 13.05
C GLY A 173 -5.98 15.89 12.89
N LEU A 174 -5.38 15.27 11.87
CA LEU A 174 -5.46 13.82 11.68
C LEU A 174 -4.85 13.03 12.84
N LEU A 175 -3.65 13.41 13.28
CA LEU A 175 -2.95 12.76 14.39
C LEU A 175 -3.68 12.97 15.71
N GLU A 176 -4.25 14.15 15.94
CA GLU A 176 -5.11 14.41 17.09
C GLU A 176 -6.35 13.50 17.11
N LEU A 177 -6.98 13.24 15.95
CA LEU A 177 -8.13 12.34 15.87
C LEU A 177 -7.80 10.90 16.30
N VAL A 178 -6.64 10.39 15.90
CA VAL A 178 -6.22 9.02 16.25
C VAL A 178 -5.58 8.92 17.64
N GLY A 179 -5.30 10.06 18.29
CA GLY A 179 -4.68 10.12 19.61
C GLY A 179 -3.16 9.86 19.58
N GLU A 180 -2.53 9.99 18.40
CA GLU A 180 -1.09 9.79 18.26
C GLU A 180 -0.33 11.11 18.41
N LYS A 181 0.85 11.03 19.02
CA LYS A 181 1.80 12.13 19.06
C LYS A 181 2.79 11.94 17.91
N ASN A 182 3.23 13.04 17.30
CA ASN A 182 4.33 13.00 16.35
C ASN A 182 5.54 12.30 16.99
N SER A 183 5.85 11.11 16.48
CA SER A 183 7.11 10.42 16.77
C SER A 183 8.25 11.22 16.14
N GLU A 184 9.30 11.50 16.91
CA GLU A 184 10.48 12.22 16.43
C GLU A 184 11.48 11.32 15.70
N ILE A 185 11.12 10.07 15.38
CA ILE A 185 12.04 9.16 14.71
C ILE A 185 12.31 9.72 13.29
N PRO A 186 13.57 10.04 12.95
CA PRO A 186 13.87 10.63 11.65
C PRO A 186 13.70 9.59 10.54
N THR A 187 13.19 10.04 9.39
CA THR A 187 13.19 9.23 8.16
C THR A 187 14.62 8.76 7.85
N PRO A 188 14.83 7.48 7.47
CA PRO A 188 16.14 6.97 7.16
C PRO A 188 16.78 7.73 5.99
N SER A 189 18.11 7.86 6.01
CA SER A 189 18.84 8.51 4.94
C SER A 189 18.77 7.71 3.64
N SER A 190 18.82 8.39 2.49
CA SER A 190 18.84 7.73 1.18
C SER A 190 19.99 6.73 1.04
N GLN A 191 21.15 7.01 1.65
CA GLN A 191 22.31 6.10 1.67
C GLN A 191 22.00 4.79 2.41
N LEU A 192 21.26 4.86 3.52
CA LEU A 192 20.86 3.68 4.28
C LEU A 192 19.83 2.84 3.50
N VAL A 193 18.88 3.49 2.84
CA VAL A 193 17.90 2.79 1.99
C VAL A 193 18.59 2.14 0.79
N ASP A 194 19.45 2.86 0.09
CA ASP A 194 20.23 2.34 -1.05
C ASP A 194 21.13 1.16 -0.64
N TYR A 195 21.68 1.17 0.59
CA TYR A 195 22.40 0.03 1.14
C TYR A 195 21.52 -1.22 1.18
N PHE A 196 20.29 -1.12 1.70
CA PHE A 196 19.37 -2.26 1.77
C PHE A 196 18.86 -2.69 0.40
N VAL A 197 18.61 -1.76 -0.52
CA VAL A 197 18.34 -2.09 -1.93
C VAL A 197 19.45 -2.96 -2.51
N GLY A 198 20.71 -2.58 -2.28
CA GLY A 198 21.87 -3.33 -2.74
C GLY A 198 21.90 -4.76 -2.19
N LEU A 199 21.65 -4.95 -0.88
CA LEU A 199 21.61 -6.29 -0.27
C LEU A 199 20.48 -7.16 -0.85
N ILE A 200 19.29 -6.58 -1.01
CA ILE A 200 18.11 -7.30 -1.51
C ILE A 200 18.34 -7.75 -2.96
N GLN A 201 18.80 -6.83 -3.82
CA GLN A 201 19.03 -7.10 -5.24
C GLN A 201 20.25 -8.00 -5.50
N SER A 202 21.25 -8.03 -4.61
CA SER A 202 22.38 -8.96 -4.72
C SER A 202 22.01 -10.40 -4.41
N GLY A 203 20.76 -10.67 -4.02
CA GLY A 203 20.30 -12.01 -3.70
C GLY A 203 20.65 -12.47 -2.28
N MET A 204 20.97 -11.54 -1.37
CA MET A 204 21.29 -11.88 0.01
C MET A 204 20.13 -12.58 0.72
N ASP A 205 20.46 -13.40 1.71
CA ASP A 205 19.49 -14.13 2.51
C ASP A 205 18.48 -13.18 3.18
N ALA A 206 17.19 -13.52 3.11
CA ALA A 206 16.12 -12.64 3.53
C ALA A 206 16.08 -12.44 5.06
N GLU A 207 16.38 -13.50 5.82
CA GLU A 207 16.42 -13.42 7.28
C GLU A 207 17.56 -12.49 7.71
N PHE A 208 18.74 -12.65 7.11
CA PHE A 208 19.87 -11.77 7.35
C PHE A 208 19.54 -10.30 7.05
N VAL A 209 18.95 -10.01 5.88
CA VAL A 209 18.60 -8.63 5.50
C VAL A 209 17.57 -8.04 6.47
N ALA A 210 16.51 -8.79 6.82
CA ALA A 210 15.50 -8.31 7.75
C ALA A 210 16.08 -8.00 9.14
N GLN A 211 16.96 -8.86 9.66
CA GLN A 211 17.67 -8.61 10.92
C GLN A 211 18.58 -7.37 10.84
N GLN A 212 19.26 -7.15 9.70
CA GLN A 212 20.05 -5.95 9.50
C GLN A 212 19.18 -4.69 9.43
N MET A 213 18.00 -4.76 8.80
CA MET A 213 17.04 -3.66 8.74
C MET A 213 16.55 -3.30 10.15
N ASP A 214 16.23 -4.29 10.98
CA ASP A 214 15.86 -4.12 12.38
C ASP A 214 16.99 -3.47 13.21
N GLN A 215 18.21 -4.02 13.14
CA GLN A 215 19.38 -3.49 13.85
C GLN A 215 19.74 -2.05 13.47
N LYS A 216 19.43 -1.63 12.24
CA LYS A 216 19.69 -0.26 11.75
C LYS A 216 18.47 0.66 11.90
N GLY A 217 17.40 0.21 12.56
CA GLY A 217 16.20 1.01 12.83
C GLY A 217 15.32 1.26 11.61
N ILE A 218 15.43 0.46 10.55
CA ILE A 218 14.48 0.50 9.43
C ILE A 218 13.17 -0.19 9.81
N VAL A 219 13.23 -1.24 10.62
CA VAL A 219 12.04 -1.93 11.13
C VAL A 219 11.73 -1.41 12.52
N GLY A 220 10.54 -0.86 12.71
CA GLY A 220 10.04 -0.42 14.01
C GLY A 220 9.34 -1.53 14.79
N SER A 221 8.70 -1.17 15.90
CA SER A 221 8.06 -2.12 16.82
C SER A 221 6.66 -2.59 16.38
N PHE A 222 6.06 -1.91 15.42
CA PHE A 222 4.66 -2.13 15.08
C PHE A 222 4.51 -3.11 13.92
N SER A 223 3.48 -3.96 13.98
CA SER A 223 3.17 -4.87 12.89
C SER A 223 2.82 -4.11 11.60
N VAL A 224 3.27 -4.67 10.48
CA VAL A 224 2.87 -4.25 9.15
C VAL A 224 1.43 -4.73 8.93
N SER A 225 0.57 -3.88 8.40
CA SER A 225 -0.83 -4.15 8.11
C SER A 225 -0.98 -5.29 7.09
N CYS A 226 0.01 -5.51 6.23
CA CYS A 226 -0.01 -6.55 5.20
C CYS A 226 0.46 -7.91 5.78
N GLY A 227 -0.34 -8.48 6.68
CA GLY A 227 -0.02 -9.72 7.42
C GLY A 227 -1.02 -10.84 7.18
N GLY A 228 -1.30 -11.18 5.92
CA GLY A 228 -2.13 -12.35 5.58
C GLY A 228 -1.48 -13.63 6.10
N LEU A 229 -2.11 -14.21 7.11
CA LEU A 229 -1.80 -15.47 7.78
C LEU A 229 -2.78 -16.54 7.27
N GLU A 230 -2.87 -16.75 5.94
CA GLU A 230 -3.59 -17.90 5.38
C GLU A 230 -2.86 -18.45 4.15
N SER A 231 -2.45 -19.72 4.27
CA SER A 231 -1.94 -20.66 3.27
C SER A 231 -1.03 -20.12 2.15
N SER A 232 0.23 -20.51 2.26
CA SER A 232 1.19 -20.69 1.17
C SER A 232 0.55 -21.26 -0.12
N SER A 233 0.12 -20.37 -1.02
CA SER A 233 0.02 -20.55 -2.49
C SER A 233 -0.47 -19.29 -3.23
N SER A 234 -0.87 -18.21 -2.53
CA SER A 234 -1.42 -16.99 -3.15
C SER A 234 -0.80 -15.68 -2.64
N LEU A 235 0.43 -15.73 -2.13
CA LEU A 235 1.15 -14.62 -1.46
C LEU A 235 1.51 -13.40 -2.33
N GLU A 236 0.98 -13.29 -3.55
CA GLU A 236 1.27 -12.19 -4.47
C GLU A 236 0.24 -11.05 -4.45
N LYS A 237 -0.72 -10.97 -3.50
CA LYS A 237 -1.92 -10.12 -3.74
C LYS A 237 -2.28 -9.02 -2.74
N ASN A 238 -1.74 -8.99 -1.52
CA ASN A 238 -2.26 -8.08 -0.49
C ASN A 238 -1.19 -7.18 0.12
N SER A 239 -0.40 -6.52 -0.72
CA SER A 239 0.34 -5.35 -0.27
C SER A 239 -0.48 -4.09 -0.54
N LEU A 240 -0.43 -3.13 0.39
CA LEU A 240 -0.82 -1.73 0.14
C LEU A 240 0.11 -1.05 -0.88
N THR A 241 1.19 -1.73 -1.24
CA THR A 241 1.83 -1.60 -2.54
C THR A 241 0.86 -2.01 -3.65
N ILE A 242 0.40 -1.06 -4.48
CA ILE A 242 -0.26 -1.34 -5.76
C ILE A 242 0.51 -2.46 -6.47
N ASN A 243 -0.03 -3.68 -6.41
CA ASN A 243 0.69 -4.87 -6.80
C ASN A 243 0.50 -5.05 -8.31
N LEU A 244 1.46 -4.51 -9.07
CA LEU A 244 1.53 -4.71 -10.53
C LEU A 244 2.17 -6.06 -10.89
N THR A 245 2.63 -6.81 -9.91
CA THR A 245 3.16 -8.17 -10.06
C THR A 245 2.13 -9.15 -9.50
N GLY A 246 1.46 -9.88 -10.40
CA GLY A 246 0.38 -10.80 -10.06
C GLY A 246 -0.85 -10.69 -10.97
N GLN A 247 -0.82 -9.80 -11.97
CA GLN A 247 -1.84 -9.79 -13.01
C GLN A 247 -1.73 -11.07 -13.86
N GLU A 248 -2.86 -11.72 -14.07
CA GLU A 248 -3.05 -12.68 -15.14
C GLU A 248 -3.96 -12.02 -16.18
N ASP A 249 -3.67 -12.23 -17.46
CA ASP A 249 -4.60 -11.90 -18.54
C ASP A 249 -5.06 -13.18 -19.22
N ARG A 250 -5.74 -13.07 -20.37
CA ARG A 250 -6.19 -14.24 -21.17
C ARG A 250 -5.08 -15.22 -21.58
N TYR A 251 -3.82 -14.84 -21.41
CA TYR A 251 -2.61 -15.61 -21.70
C TYR A 251 -1.90 -16.13 -20.44
N GLY A 252 -2.57 -16.10 -19.28
CA GLY A 252 -2.04 -16.57 -18.00
C GLY A 252 -1.24 -15.50 -17.25
N SER A 253 -0.34 -15.91 -16.36
CA SER A 253 0.45 -14.99 -15.54
C SER A 253 1.34 -14.07 -16.39
N LEU A 254 1.49 -12.80 -16.00
CA LEU A 254 2.45 -11.89 -16.64
C LEU A 254 3.90 -12.27 -16.33
N SER A 255 4.14 -13.02 -15.25
CA SER A 255 5.44 -13.55 -14.87
C SER A 255 5.50 -15.06 -15.15
N PHE A 256 6.52 -15.53 -15.88
CA PHE A 256 6.70 -16.95 -16.16
C PHE A 256 8.19 -17.33 -16.25
N THR A 257 8.52 -18.54 -15.80
CA THR A 257 9.89 -19.07 -15.85
C THR A 257 10.22 -19.56 -17.25
N CYS A 258 11.34 -19.09 -17.83
CA CYS A 258 11.80 -19.59 -19.12
C CYS A 258 12.19 -21.07 -19.01
N PRO A 259 11.65 -21.96 -19.86
CA PRO A 259 12.01 -23.38 -19.82
C PRO A 259 13.45 -23.64 -20.30
N LYS A 260 14.10 -22.68 -20.97
CA LYS A 260 15.46 -22.83 -21.51
C LYS A 260 16.55 -22.37 -20.55
N CYS A 261 16.35 -21.23 -19.87
CA CYS A 261 17.37 -20.66 -18.97
C CYS A 261 16.97 -20.63 -17.50
N GLY A 262 15.74 -21.04 -17.14
CA GLY A 262 15.24 -21.03 -15.77
C GLY A 262 15.00 -19.62 -15.20
N THR A 263 15.24 -18.56 -15.97
CA THR A 263 15.05 -17.18 -15.53
C THR A 263 13.61 -16.73 -15.76
N THR A 264 13.05 -16.02 -14.79
CA THR A 264 11.71 -15.44 -14.87
C THR A 264 11.65 -14.31 -15.91
N ASN A 265 10.66 -14.37 -16.79
CA ASN A 265 10.33 -13.32 -17.75
C ASN A 265 9.04 -12.64 -17.31
N ILE A 266 8.94 -11.34 -17.59
CA ILE A 266 7.74 -10.55 -17.37
C ILE A 266 7.25 -10.07 -18.74
N ARG A 267 6.06 -10.50 -19.18
CA ARG A 267 5.45 -10.06 -20.43
C ARG A 267 4.51 -8.86 -20.21
N PRO A 268 4.36 -7.96 -21.20
CA PRO A 268 3.37 -6.88 -21.13
C PRO A 268 1.93 -7.42 -21.13
N PHE A 269 1.02 -6.71 -20.46
CA PHE A 269 -0.41 -7.06 -20.43
C PHE A 269 -1.03 -7.09 -21.84
N GLY A 270 -1.84 -8.11 -22.11
CA GLY A 270 -2.49 -8.36 -23.40
C GLY A 270 -1.55 -8.82 -24.51
N ARG A 271 -0.28 -9.11 -24.21
CA ARG A 271 0.74 -9.51 -25.21
C ARG A 271 1.53 -10.74 -24.75
N LEU A 272 1.86 -11.61 -25.70
CA LEU A 272 2.78 -12.72 -25.51
C LEU A 272 4.21 -12.28 -25.87
N LEU A 273 5.18 -12.69 -25.05
CA LEU A 273 6.59 -12.62 -25.43
C LEU A 273 6.89 -13.75 -26.42
N GLN A 274 7.54 -13.41 -27.53
CA GLN A 274 7.94 -14.41 -28.53
C GLN A 274 9.23 -15.12 -28.10
N ASN A 275 10.16 -14.37 -27.49
CA ASN A 275 11.45 -14.84 -27.05
C ASN A 275 11.67 -14.44 -25.59
N CYS A 276 12.43 -15.24 -24.86
CA CYS A 276 12.93 -14.89 -23.53
C CYS A 276 13.76 -13.62 -23.62
N MET A 277 13.49 -12.65 -22.73
CA MET A 277 14.22 -11.39 -22.65
C MET A 277 15.68 -11.57 -22.17
N HIS A 278 16.00 -12.72 -21.58
CA HIS A 278 17.32 -13.02 -21.02
C HIS A 278 18.19 -13.84 -21.96
N CYS A 279 17.67 -14.95 -22.50
CA CYS A 279 18.46 -15.87 -23.34
C CYS A 279 18.10 -15.81 -24.82
N GLY A 280 17.09 -15.04 -25.22
CA GLY A 280 16.61 -14.98 -26.61
C GLY A 280 15.93 -16.24 -27.12
N GLY A 281 15.86 -17.31 -26.30
CA GLY A 281 15.21 -18.55 -26.68
C GLY A 281 13.69 -18.39 -26.80
N ASP A 282 13.08 -19.05 -27.78
CA ASP A 282 11.62 -19.11 -27.94
C ASP A 282 10.93 -19.60 -26.66
N VAL A 283 9.85 -18.90 -26.28
CA VAL A 283 9.04 -19.11 -25.07
C VAL A 283 7.54 -19.19 -25.38
N ARG A 284 7.16 -19.38 -26.64
CA ARG A 284 5.76 -19.67 -27.00
C ARG A 284 5.35 -21.03 -26.43
N CYS A 285 4.23 -21.05 -25.70
CA CYS A 285 3.49 -22.25 -25.35
C CYS A 285 2.24 -22.33 -26.22
#